data_AF-A0A3D4JXR0-F1
#
_entry.id   AF-A0A3D4JXR0-F1
#
_cell.length_a   1.000
_cell.length_b   1.000
_cell.length_c   1.000
_cell.angle_alpha   90.00
_cell.angle_beta   90.00
_cell.angle_gamma   90.00
#
_symmetry.space_group_name_H-M   'P 1'
#
loop_
_entity.id
_entity.type
_entity.pdbx_description
1 polymer ?
#
loop_
_entity_poly.entity_id
_entity_poly.type
_entity_poly.pdbx_seq_one_letter_code
_entity_poly.pdbx_strand_id
1 'polypeptide(L)' 'MKKLNIYFTAGIPELENTAEIIQLIQDSGAEMIEIGMPYSDPVADGPVIQQAHELALKNG' A
#
# COMPACT_ATOMS: atom_id res chain seq x y z
N MET A 1 -0.73 -11.93 -22.67
CA MET A 1 0.21 -12.00 -21.53
C MET A 1 -0.54 -11.68 -20.25
N LYS A 2 -0.20 -12.30 -19.12
CA LYS A 2 -0.71 -11.91 -17.81
C LYS A 2 0.09 -10.70 -17.33
N LYS A 3 -0.57 -9.75 -16.66
CA LYS A 3 0.09 -8.59 -16.06
C LYS A 3 0.38 -8.83 -14.58
N LEU A 4 1.51 -8.34 -14.08
CA LEU A 4 1.79 -8.26 -12.64
C LEU A 4 1.34 -6.91 -12.08
N ASN A 5 0.39 -6.94 -11.16
CA ASN A 5 -0.14 -5.77 -10.46
C ASN A 5 0.06 -5.94 -8.95
N ILE A 6 0.64 -4.94 -8.29
CA ILE A 6 0.94 -4.97 -6.86
C ILE A 6 0.12 -3.90 -6.14
N TYR A 7 -0.61 -4.31 -5.12
CA TYR A 7 -1.31 -3.42 -4.20
C TYR A 7 -0.48 -3.25 -2.92
N PHE A 8 -0.42 -2.02 -2.40
CA PHE A 8 0.05 -1.75 -1.04
C PHE A 8 -0.64 -0.49 -0.46
N THR A 9 -0.68 -0.37 0.86
CA THR A 9 -1.24 0.81 1.55
C THR A 9 -0.19 1.92 1.64
N ALA A 10 -0.54 3.15 1.30
CA ALA A 10 0.34 4.31 1.48
C ALA A 10 0.59 4.59 2.97
N GLY A 11 1.76 5.16 3.26
CA GLY A 11 2.12 5.61 4.61
C GLY A 11 2.62 4.52 5.55
N ILE A 12 2.93 3.32 5.05
CA ILE A 12 3.60 2.25 5.82
C ILE A 12 4.90 1.80 5.13
N PRO A 13 5.94 1.36 5.89
CA PRO A 13 5.96 1.26 7.34
C PRO A 13 6.00 2.62 8.06
N GLU A 14 6.56 3.65 7.43
CA GLU A 14 6.49 5.06 7.86
C GLU A 14 5.83 5.93 6.77
N LEU A 15 5.37 7.12 7.15
CA LEU A 15 4.66 8.06 6.28
C LEU A 15 5.45 8.36 4.98
N GLU A 16 6.77 8.54 5.11
CA GLU A 16 7.67 8.94 4.04
C GLU A 16 8.09 7.80 3.10
N ASN A 17 7.84 6.53 3.44
CA ASN A 17 8.34 5.41 2.65
C ASN A 17 7.55 5.13 1.36
N THR A 18 6.38 5.73 1.18
CA THR A 18 5.49 5.45 0.03
C THR A 18 6.22 5.58 -1.31
N ALA A 19 7.03 6.63 -1.50
CA ALA A 19 7.76 6.87 -2.74
C ALA A 19 8.87 5.83 -2.99
N GLU A 20 9.61 5.49 -1.94
CA GLU A 20 10.68 4.48 -1.99
C GLU A 20 10.10 3.09 -2.33
N ILE A 21 8.95 2.74 -1.75
CA ILE A 21 8.27 1.47 -2.02
C ILE A 21 7.78 1.39 -3.47
N ILE A 22 7.23 2.47 -4.02
CA ILE A 22 6.82 2.53 -5.44
C ILE A 22 8.01 2.25 -6.35
N GLN A 23 9.16 2.89 -6.09
CA GLN A 23 10.39 2.67 -6.86
C GLN A 23 10.87 1.22 -6.75
N LEU A 24 10.88 0.66 -5.54
CA LEU A 24 11.26 -0.73 -5.31
C LEU A 24 10.35 -1.72 -6.05
N ILE A 25 9.04 -1.51 -6.02
CA ILE A 25 8.05 -2.36 -6.72
C ILE A 25 8.26 -2.28 -8.24
N GLN A 26 8.49 -1.07 -8.77
CA GLN A 26 8.79 -0.87 -10.19
C GLN A 26 10.08 -1.60 -10.59
N ASP A 27 11.17 -1.42 -9.83
CA ASP A 27 12.47 -2.05 -10.10
C ASP A 27 12.42 -3.58 -9.98
N SER A 28 11.44 -4.10 -9.22
CA SER A 28 11.17 -5.53 -9.06
C SER A 28 10.35 -6.13 -10.20
N GLY A 29 9.94 -5.34 -11.19
CA GLY A 29 9.29 -5.81 -12.42
C GLY A 29 7.76 -5.83 -12.39
N ALA A 30 7.13 -5.10 -11.46
CA ALA A 30 5.68 -4.88 -11.54
C ALA A 30 5.32 -4.01 -12.75
N GLU A 31 4.25 -4.36 -13.46
CA GLU A 31 3.76 -3.58 -14.61
C GLU A 31 2.75 -2.51 -14.19
N MET A 32 2.09 -2.71 -13.05
CA MET A 32 1.09 -1.81 -12.48
C MET A 32 1.22 -1.80 -10.96
N ILE A 33 0.87 -0.65 -10.37
CA ILE A 33 0.87 -0.43 -8.93
C ILE A 33 -0.47 0.17 -8.54
N GLU A 34 -1.09 -0.39 -7.52
CA GLU A 34 -2.26 0.13 -6.85
C GLU A 34 -1.87 0.64 -5.47
N ILE A 35 -2.12 1.93 -5.23
CA ILE A 35 -1.82 2.57 -3.96
C ILE A 35 -3.13 2.70 -3.18
N GLY A 36 -3.25 1.93 -2.11
CA GLY A 36 -4.37 2.01 -1.18
C GLY A 36 -4.26 3.26 -0.30
N MET A 37 -5.25 4.14 -0.37
CA MET A 37 -5.33 5.28 0.56
C MET A 37 -5.83 4.78 1.93
N PRO A 38 -5.14 5.09 3.05
CA PRO A 38 -5.64 4.79 4.38
C PRO A 38 -7.05 5.34 4.63
N TYR A 39 -7.89 4.60 5.35
CA TYR A 39 -9.29 4.94 5.63
C TYR A 39 -9.63 4.53 7.05
N SER A 40 -10.38 5.37 7.78
CA SER A 40 -10.68 5.17 9.21
C SER A 40 -11.62 4.01 9.49
N ASP A 41 -12.49 3.68 8.52
CA ASP A 41 -13.55 2.68 8.69
C ASP A 41 -13.53 1.60 7.57
N PRO A 42 -12.44 0.82 7.43
CA PRO A 42 -12.23 -0.12 6.32
C PRO A 42 -13.02 -1.44 6.48
N VAL A 43 -14.35 -1.35 6.65
CA VAL A 43 -15.24 -2.49 6.97
C VAL A 43 -15.34 -3.54 5.86
N ALA A 44 -14.96 -3.18 4.63
CA ALA A 44 -14.98 -4.08 3.47
C ALA A 44 -13.67 -4.85 3.28
N ASP A 45 -12.59 -4.44 3.96
CA ASP A 45 -11.26 -5.01 3.77
C ASP A 45 -11.01 -6.21 4.69
N GLY A 46 -10.07 -7.07 4.29
CA GLY A 46 -9.59 -8.16 5.14
C GLY A 46 -8.68 -7.66 6.28
N PRO A 47 -8.45 -8.47 7.32
CA PRO A 47 -7.74 -8.04 8.54
C PRO A 47 -6.31 -7.53 8.29
N VAL A 48 -5.60 -8.08 7.29
CA VAL A 48 -4.25 -7.62 6.91
C VAL A 48 -4.29 -6.18 6.40
N ILE A 49 -5.26 -5.88 5.54
CA ILE A 49 -5.41 -4.55 4.96
C ILE A 49 -5.92 -3.58 6.04
N GLN A 50 -6.91 -3.97 6.85
CA GLN A 50 -7.38 -3.15 7.97
C GLN A 50 -6.23 -2.73 8.91
N GLN A 51 -5.33 -3.65 9.28
CA GLN A 51 -4.15 -3.33 10.09
C GLN A 51 -3.17 -2.38 9.40
N ALA A 52 -3.01 -2.51 8.07
CA ALA A 52 -2.20 -1.59 7.28
C ALA A 52 -2.82 -0.17 7.27
N HIS A 53 -4.14 -0.04 7.12
CA HIS A 53 -4.84 1.24 7.26
C HIS A 53 -4.64 1.84 8.66
N GLU A 54 -4.79 1.04 9.73
CA GLU A 54 -4.59 1.51 11.10
C GLU A 54 -3.15 1.99 11.35
N LEU A 55 -2.14 1.31 10.81
CA LEU A 55 -0.75 1.73 10.95
C LEU A 55 -0.49 3.02 10.15
N ALA A 56 -0.93 3.08 8.90
CA ALA A 56 -0.81 4.28 8.07
C ALA A 56 -1.41 5.51 8.75
N LEU A 57 -2.63 5.40 9.31
CA LEU A 57 -3.30 6.49 10.02
C LEU A 57 -2.59 6.91 11.32
N LYS A 58 -1.82 6.00 11.95
CA LYS A 58 -1.00 6.35 13.12
C LYS A 58 0.25 7.13 12.72
N ASN A 59 0.71 6.98 11.48
CA ASN A 59 1.92 7.64 10.99
C ASN A 59 1.69 9.09 10.55
N GLY A 60 0.43 9.51 10.32
CA GLY A 60 0.05 10.89 9.97
C GLY A 60 -1.15 10.94 9.03
#